data_AF-A0A965IEC8-F1
#
_entry.id   AF-A0A965IEC8-F1
#
_cell.length_a   1.000
_cell.length_b   1.000
_cell.length_c   1.000
_cell.angle_alpha   90.00
_cell.angle_beta   90.00
_cell.angle_gamma   90.00
#
_symmetry.space_group_name_H-M   'P 1'
#
loop_
_entity.id
_entity.type
_entity.pdbx_description
1 polymer ?
#
loop_
_entity_poly.entity_id
_entity_poly.type
_entity_poly.pdbx_seq_one_letter_code
_entity_poly.pdbx_strand_id
1 'polypeptide(L)' 'MAWGQWMVVNLTLEEQLEIEKQVRCALAHHDSQSVAKLCASLIRQNAYQSRLIKQATGHIAEIEMQGLLAERDA' A
#
# COMPACT_ATOMS: atom_id res chain seq x y z
N MET A 1 10.71 21.04 5.11
CA MET A 1 10.99 19.67 4.65
C MET A 1 9.64 19.03 4.30
N ALA A 2 9.20 19.14 3.04
CA ALA A 2 7.84 18.78 2.58
C ALA A 2 7.82 17.59 1.60
N TRP A 3 8.95 16.89 1.45
CA TRP A 3 9.03 15.73 0.58
C TRP A 3 8.39 14.52 1.28
N GLY A 4 7.28 14.02 0.73
CA GLY A 4 6.56 12.85 1.25
C GLY A 4 5.18 13.13 1.85
N GLN A 5 4.71 14.38 1.88
CA GLN A 5 3.33 14.69 2.33
C GLN A 5 2.25 13.97 1.50
N TRP A 6 2.53 13.70 0.22
CA TRP A 6 1.66 12.97 -0.69
C TRP A 6 1.60 11.46 -0.43
N MET A 7 2.54 10.91 0.36
CA MET A 7 2.55 9.49 0.76
C MET A 7 1.86 9.23 2.10
N VAL A 8 1.26 10.26 2.72
CA VAL A 8 0.53 10.09 3.97
C VAL A 8 -0.80 9.41 3.68
N VAL A 9 -0.99 8.21 4.24
CA VAL A 9 -2.27 7.50 4.18
C VAL A 9 -3.26 8.23 5.09
N ASN A 10 -4.17 8.98 4.48
CA ASN A 10 -5.26 9.65 5.19
C ASN A 10 -6.55 8.85 4.99
N LEU A 11 -7.04 8.23 6.05
CA LEU A 11 -8.29 7.48 6.05
C LEU A 11 -9.41 8.35 6.60
N THR A 12 -10.57 8.32 5.97
CA THR A 12 -11.81 8.86 6.51
C THR A 12 -12.22 8.11 7.79
N LEU A 13 -13.09 8.73 8.60
CA LEU A 13 -13.62 8.06 9.79
C LEU A 13 -14.34 6.75 9.46
N GLU A 14 -15.10 6.72 8.37
CA GLU A 14 -15.83 5.54 7.92
C GLU A 14 -14.87 4.39 7.57
N GLU A 15 -13.81 4.68 6.82
CA GLU A 15 -12.77 3.68 6.49
C GLU A 15 -12.07 3.16 7.75
N GLN A 16 -11.74 4.03 8.70
CA GLN A 16 -11.14 3.63 9.97
C GLN A 16 -12.06 2.69 10.77
N LEU A 17 -13.36 2.99 10.83
CA LEU A 17 -14.33 2.15 11.52
C LEU A 17 -14.52 0.79 10.85
N GLU A 18 -14.55 0.75 9.52
CA GLU A 18 -14.66 -0.52 8.79
C GLU A 18 -13.41 -1.39 8.97
N ILE A 19 -12.21 -0.78 8.97
CA ILE A 19 -10.96 -1.49 9.31
C ILE A 19 -11.04 -2.06 10.73
N GLU A 20 -11.41 -1.24 11.71
CA GLU A 20 -11.49 -1.67 13.12
C GLU A 20 -12.49 -2.82 13.30
N LYS A 21 -13.63 -2.77 12.62
CA LYS A 21 -14.61 -3.86 12.61
C LYS A 21 -14.01 -5.16 12.07
N GLN A 22 -13.29 -5.11 10.94
CA GLN A 22 -12.64 -6.29 10.36
C GLN A 22 -11.55 -6.85 11.28
N VAL A 23 -10.75 -5.98 11.90
CA VAL A 23 -9.73 -6.37 12.89
C VAL A 23 -10.37 -7.10 14.07
N ARG A 24 -11.44 -6.55 14.64
CA ARG A 24 -12.17 -7.20 15.74
C ARG A 24 -12.74 -8.56 15.35
N CYS A 25 -13.30 -8.69 14.15
CA CYS A 25 -13.78 -9.97 13.64
C CYS A 25 -12.67 -11.02 13.58
N ALA A 26 -11.47 -10.65 13.13
CA ALA A 26 -10.33 -11.56 13.09
C ALA A 26 -9.82 -11.93 14.50
N LEU A 27 -9.75 -10.95 15.42
CA LEU A 27 -9.27 -11.17 16.79
C LEU A 27 -10.23 -11.99 17.65
N ALA A 28 -11.54 -11.82 17.45
CA ALA A 28 -12.56 -12.57 18.17
C ALA A 28 -12.86 -13.95 17.56
N HIS A 29 -12.18 -14.31 16.46
CA HIS A 29 -12.43 -15.58 15.78
C HIS A 29 -11.86 -16.75 16.57
N HIS A 30 -12.69 -17.77 16.82
CA HIS A 30 -12.34 -18.93 17.66
C HIS A 30 -11.55 -20.01 16.89
N ASP A 31 -11.68 -20.07 15.57
CA ASP A 31 -10.93 -21.03 14.74
C ASP A 31 -9.54 -20.47 14.35
N SER A 32 -8.52 -20.97 15.04
CA SER A 32 -7.12 -20.66 14.78
C SER A 32 -6.62 -21.04 13.38
N GLN A 33 -7.18 -22.08 12.76
CA GLN A 33 -6.74 -22.52 11.42
C GLN A 33 -7.19 -21.54 10.34
N SER A 34 -8.43 -21.04 10.44
CA SER A 34 -8.93 -20.00 9.53
C SER A 34 -8.15 -18.70 9.67
N VAL A 35 -7.81 -18.29 10.90
CA VAL A 35 -6.97 -17.11 11.14
C VAL A 35 -5.57 -17.31 10.55
N ALA A 36 -4.94 -18.47 10.73
CA ALA A 36 -3.63 -18.76 10.14
C ALA A 36 -3.64 -18.68 8.60
N LYS A 37 -4.69 -19.20 7.95
CA LYS A 37 -4.87 -19.09 6.49
C LYS A 37 -5.02 -17.64 6.04
N LEU A 38 -5.80 -16.84 6.79
CA LEU A 38 -5.94 -15.40 6.53
C LEU A 38 -4.59 -14.69 6.65
N CYS A 39 -3.83 -14.91 7.72
CA CYS A 39 -2.50 -14.33 7.92
C CYS A 39 -1.53 -14.70 6.79
N ALA A 40 -1.50 -15.97 6.37
CA ALA A 40 -0.65 -16.41 5.26
C ALA A 40 -1.01 -15.70 3.94
N SER A 41 -2.30 -15.47 3.70
CA SER A 41 -2.77 -14.72 2.52
C SER A 41 -2.42 -13.23 2.62
N LEU A 42 -2.58 -12.60 3.78
CA LEU A 42 -2.20 -11.21 4.01
C LEU A 42 -0.69 -10.97 3.83
N ILE A 43 0.16 -11.89 4.30
CA ILE A 43 1.62 -11.82 4.10
C ILE A 43 1.96 -11.81 2.61
N ARG A 44 1.37 -12.73 1.82
CA ARG A 44 1.59 -12.77 0.37
C ARG A 44 1.10 -11.49 -0.29
N GLN A 45 -0.13 -11.06 0.01
CA GLN A 45 -0.72 -9.86 -0.56
C GLN A 45 0.12 -8.61 -0.27
N ASN A 46 0.61 -8.46 0.96
CA ASN A 46 1.44 -7.34 1.36
C ASN A 46 2.78 -7.30 0.61
N ALA A 47 3.42 -8.46 0.41
CA ALA A 47 4.64 -8.57 -0.38
C ALA A 47 4.42 -8.15 -1.83
N TYR A 48 3.33 -8.61 -2.47
CA TYR A 48 2.97 -8.23 -3.84
C TYR A 48 2.66 -6.74 -3.96
N GLN A 49 1.83 -6.18 -3.06
CA GLN A 49 1.48 -4.75 -3.06
C GLN A 49 2.72 -3.87 -2.86
N SER A 50 3.59 -4.23 -1.92
CA SER A 50 4.84 -3.50 -1.68
C SER A 50 5.76 -3.51 -2.90
N ARG A 51 5.84 -4.65 -3.61
CA ARG A 51 6.62 -4.76 -4.85
C ARG A 51 5.99 -3.91 -5.97
N LEU A 52 4.67 -3.97 -6.13
CA LEU A 52 3.94 -3.22 -7.13
C LEU A 52 4.13 -1.71 -6.97
N ILE A 53 3.99 -1.19 -5.75
CA ILE A 53 4.19 0.24 -5.46
C ILE A 53 5.62 0.65 -5.85
N LYS A 54 6.64 -0.11 -5.44
CA LYS A 54 8.04 0.18 -5.80
C LYS A 54 8.27 0.22 -7.31
N GLN A 55 7.67 -0.73 -8.04
CA GLN A 55 7.77 -0.78 -9.50
C GLN A 55 7.06 0.41 -10.15
N ALA A 56 5.85 0.74 -9.69
CA ALA A 56 5.09 1.88 -10.20
C ALA A 56 5.83 3.21 -9.97
N THR A 57 6.33 3.44 -8.75
CA THR A 57 7.11 4.65 -8.45
C THR A 57 8.41 4.71 -9.23
N GLY A 58 9.07 3.57 -9.45
CA GLY A 58 10.27 3.51 -10.29
C GLY A 58 9.98 3.89 -11.74
N HIS A 59 8.90 3.36 -12.31
CA HIS A 59 8.49 3.67 -13.68
C HIS A 59 8.08 5.14 -13.86
N ILE A 60 7.38 5.72 -12.88
CA ILE A 60 7.05 7.15 -12.88
C ILE A 60 8.34 7.98 -12.92
N ALA A 61 9.33 7.65 -12.08
CA ALA A 61 10.61 8.36 -12.04
C ALA A 61 11.39 8.24 -13.37
N GLU A 62 11.36 7.08 -14.02
CA GLU A 62 11.96 6.90 -15.36
C GLU A 62 11.31 7.82 -16.40
N ILE A 63 9.99 7.92 -16.41
CA ILE A 63 9.23 8.81 -17.32
C ILE A 63 9.57 10.28 -17.03
N GLU A 64 9.56 10.69 -15.76
CA GLU A 64 9.89 12.07 -15.36
C GLU A 64 11.33 12.44 -15.78
N MET A 65 12.29 11.53 -15.60
CA MET A 65 13.68 11.75 -16.01
C MET A 65 13.81 11.92 -17.53
N GLN A 66 13.10 11.12 -18.32
CA GLN A 66 13.09 11.24 -19.78
C GLN A 66 12.50 12.58 -20.23
N GLY A 67 11.41 13.03 -19.59
CA GLY A 67 10.81 14.35 -19.86
C GLY A 67 11.80 15.49 -19.60
N LEU A 68 12.48 15.46 -18.45
CA LEU A 68 13.48 16.47 -18.08
C LEU A 68 14.67 16.52 -19.05
N LEU A 69 15.15 15.36 -19.52
CA LEU A 69 16.23 15.31 -20.50
C LEU A 69 15.79 15.87 -21.86
N ALA A 70 14.56 15.56 -22.29
CA ALA A 70 14.01 16.10 -23.53
C ALA A 70 13.82 17.62 -23.50
N GLU A 71 13.41 18.19 -22.36
CA GLU A 71 13.31 19.65 -22.17
C GLU A 71 14.68 20.35 -22.14
N ARG A 72 15.73 19.65 -21.67
CA ARG A 72 17.10 20.20 -21.63
C ARG A 72 17.74 20.26 -23.01
N ASP A 73 17.41 19.31 -23.88
CA ASP A 73 17.98 19.17 -25.21
C ASP A 73 17.15 19.93 -26.30
N ALA A 74 16.08 20.65 -25.89
CA ALA A 74 15.23 21.51 -26.72
C ALA A 74 15.55 23.01 -26.54
#